data_AF-A0A389MTB3-F1
#
_entry.id   AF-A0A389MTB3-F1
#
_cell.length_a   1.000
_cell.length_b   1.000
_cell.length_c   1.000
_cell.angle_alpha   90.00
_cell.angle_beta   90.00
_cell.angle_gamma   90.00
#
_symmetry.space_group_name_H-M   'P 1'
#
loop_
_entity.id
_entity.type
_entity.pdbx_description
1 polymer ?
#
loop_
_entity_poly.entity_id
_entity_poly.type
_entity_poly.pdbx_seq_one_letter_code
_entity_poly.pdbx_strand_id
1 'polypeptide(L)' 'MSEMIRVKPTHDGTYTVYRGPVALISGLTRLQAERYEASIASQRRPSLPPEI' A
#
# COMPACT_ATOMS: atom_id res chain seq x y z
N MET A 1 6.99 -14.42 4.63
CA MET A 1 6.02 -14.32 3.52
C MET A 1 5.78 -12.84 3.24
N SER A 2 6.11 -12.34 2.05
CA SER A 2 5.91 -10.92 1.73
C SER A 2 4.42 -10.59 1.69
N GLU A 3 3.94 -9.80 2.64
CA GLU A 3 2.55 -9.34 2.63
C GLU A 3 2.30 -8.49 1.38
N MET A 4 1.40 -8.98 0.52
CA MET A 4 1.05 -8.35 -0.74
C MET A 4 0.19 -7.12 -0.46
N ILE A 5 0.58 -5.98 -1.04
CA ILE A 5 -0.23 -4.76 -0.99
C ILE A 5 -1.32 -4.89 -2.06
N ARG A 6 -2.56 -4.57 -1.70
CA ARG A 6 -3.71 -4.64 -2.60
C ARG A 6 -4.56 -3.39 -2.43
N VAL A 7 -4.90 -2.76 -3.55
CA VAL A 7 -5.87 -1.66 -3.57
C VAL A 7 -7.22 -2.23 -3.97
N LYS A 8 -8.27 -1.95 -3.17
CA LYS A 8 -9.66 -2.33 -3.51
C LYS A 8 -10.56 -1.09 -3.54
N PRO A 9 -11.43 -0.95 -4.55
CA PRO A 9 -12.48 0.06 -4.53
C PRO A 9 -13.52 -0.29 -3.45
N THR A 10 -14.15 0.74 -2.90
CA THR A 10 -15.27 0.66 -1.94
C THR A 10 -16.57 1.06 -2.62
N HIS A 11 -17.70 0.72 -1.99
CA HIS A 11 -19.05 1.05 -2.49
C HIS A 11 -19.31 2.56 -2.59
N ASP A 12 -18.57 3.37 -1.82
CA ASP A 12 -18.67 4.82 -1.79
C ASP A 12 -17.88 5.51 -2.93
N GLY A 13 -17.19 4.73 -3.78
CA GLY A 13 -16.36 5.26 -4.86
C GLY A 13 -14.95 5.66 -4.42
N THR A 14 -14.60 5.39 -3.17
CA THR A 14 -13.23 5.53 -2.65
C THR A 14 -12.44 4.23 -2.80
N TYR A 15 -11.17 4.27 -2.42
CA TYR A 15 -10.23 3.16 -2.50
C TYR A 15 -9.65 2.90 -1.13
N THR A 16 -9.43 1.63 -0.83
CA THR A 16 -8.82 1.17 0.42
C THR A 16 -7.60 0.34 0.09
N VAL A 17 -6.47 0.63 0.75
CA VAL A 17 -5.24 -0.13 0.62
C VAL A 17 -5.17 -1.15 1.75
N TYR A 18 -4.93 -2.40 1.36
CA TYR A 18 -4.77 -3.55 2.24
C TYR A 18 -3.33 -4.05 2.17
N ARG A 19 -2.80 -4.50 3.31
CA ARG A 19 -1.60 -5.32 3.40
C ARG A 19 -2.03 -6.67 3.98
N GLY A 20 -2.03 -7.70 3.13
CA GLY A 20 -2.59 -8.99 3.52
C GLY A 20 -4.05 -8.87 4.01
N PRO A 21 -4.40 -9.37 5.21
CA PRO A 21 -5.74 -9.25 5.77
C PRO A 21 -6.04 -7.89 6.42
N VAL A 22 -5.04 -7.00 6.56
CA VAL A 22 -5.17 -5.74 7.31
C VAL A 22 -5.46 -4.58 6.36
N ALA A 23 -6.50 -3.80 6.66
CA ALA A 23 -6.73 -2.51 6.00
C ALA A 23 -5.77 -1.46 6.58
N LEU A 24 -4.93 -0.86 5.74
CA LEU A 24 -4.00 0.19 6.16
C LEU A 24 -4.67 1.55 6.17
N ILE A 25 -5.43 1.85 5.12
CA ILE A 25 -6.09 3.14 4.92
C ILE A 25 -7.28 3.00 3.98
N SER A 26 -8.37 3.69 4.29
CA SER A 26 -9.61 3.75 3.51
C SER A 26 -9.98 5.18 3.16
N GLY A 27 -10.89 5.37 2.20
CA GLY A 27 -11.36 6.70 1.81
C GLY A 27 -10.41 7.43 0.84
N LEU A 28 -9.50 6.71 0.18
CA LEU A 28 -8.58 7.32 -0.77
C LEU A 28 -9.25 7.54 -2.13
N THR A 29 -8.85 8.59 -2.83
CA THR A 29 -9.08 8.66 -4.28
C THR A 29 -8.19 7.63 -4.99
N ARG A 30 -8.54 7.28 -6.24
CA ARG A 30 -7.75 6.35 -7.06
C ARG A 30 -6.26 6.72 -7.09
N LEU A 31 -5.97 7.98 -7.40
CA LEU A 31 -4.59 8.50 -7.47
C LEU A 31 -3.86 8.43 -6.12
N GLN A 32 -4.56 8.69 -5.01
CA GLN A 32 -3.97 8.57 -3.67
C GLN A 32 -3.67 7.11 -3.33
N ALA A 33 -4.55 6.18 -3.68
CA ALA A 33 -4.33 4.76 -3.43
C ALA A 33 -3.15 4.21 -4.25
N GLU A 34 -3.02 4.61 -5.52
CA GLU A 34 -1.88 4.28 -6.38
C GLU A 34 -0.56 4.83 -5.81
N ARG A 35 -0.54 6.10 -5.38
CA ARG A 35 0.64 6.71 -4.73
C ARG A 35 0.99 6.02 -3.42
N TYR A 36 -0.01 5.65 -2.63
CA TYR A 36 0.19 4.98 -1.34
C TYR A 36 0.73 3.57 -1.55
N GLU A 37 0.20 2.81 -2.51
CA GLU A 37 0.74 1.51 -2.91
C GLU A 37 2.21 1.62 -3.33
N ALA A 38 2.55 2.55 -4.23
CA ALA A 38 3.91 2.76 -4.71
C ALA A 38 4.88 3.15 -3.59
N SER A 39 4.43 3.97 -2.64
CA SER A 39 5.22 4.36 -1.46
C SER A 39 5.51 3.16 -0.56
N ILE A 40 4.51 2.31 -0.29
CA ILE A 40 4.65 1.15 0.60
C ILE A 40 5.38 -0.01 -0.08
N ALA A 41 5.22 -0.17 -1.40
CA ALA A 41 6.00 -1.11 -2.19
C ALA A 41 7.50 -0.77 -2.12
N SER A 42 7.84 0.53 -2.13
CA SER A 42 9.22 1.02 -2.00
C SER A 42 9.79 0.80 -0.59
N GLN A 43 8.97 0.98 0.45
CA GLN A 43 9.34 0.67 1.84
C GLN A 43 9.53 -0.83 2.11
N ARG A 44 9.08 -1.70 1.20
CA ARG A 44 9.24 -3.16 1.31
C ARG A 44 10.60 -3.65 0.82
N ARG A 45 11.46 -2.77 0.30
CA ARG A 45 12.88 -3.07 0.20
C ARG A 45 13.44 -3.02 1.62
N PRO A 46 13.99 -4.11 2.18
CA PRO A 46 14.85 -3.96 3.34
C PRO A 46 15.90 -2.95 2.92
N SER A 47 15.98 -1.84 3.64
CA SER A 47 17.17 -1.02 3.67
C SER A 47 18.31 -1.95 4.06
N LEU A 48 18.97 -2.57 3.07
CA LEU A 48 20.36 -2.95 3.24
C LEU A 48 21.05 -1.62 3.58
N PRO A 49 21.60 -1.46 4.80
CA PRO A 49 22.46 -0.32 5.03
C PRO A 49 23.57 -0.39 3.98
N PRO A 50 24.04 0.75 3.45
CA PRO A 50 25.35 0.76 2.80
C PRO A 50 26.35 0.29 3.87
N GLU A 51 26.76 -0.97 3.78
CA GLU A 51 27.97 -1.41 4.46
C GLU A 51 29.13 -0.65 3.82
N ILE A 52 30.03 -0.18 4.69
CA ILE A 52 30.94 0.97 4.53
C ILE A 52 31.91 0.82 3.35
#